data_AF-A0A7I7T3N2-F1
#
_entry.id   AF-A0A7I7T3N2-F1
#
_cell.length_a   1.000
_cell.length_b   1.000
_cell.length_c   1.000
_cell.angle_alpha   90.00
_cell.angle_beta   90.00
_cell.angle_gamma   90.00
#
_symmetry.space_group_name_H-M   'P 1'
#
loop_
_entity.id
_entity.type
_entity.pdbx_description
1 polymer ?
#
loop_
_entity_poly.entity_id
_entity_poly.type
_entity_poly.pdbx_seq_one_letter_code
_entity_poly.pdbx_strand_id
1 'polypeptide(L)'
;MNNRPCSLEPDLWFGYADDDASDGAAKARVYEQSATRARTICLRRCPLAQQRACARAAVEGGEEYGVWAGVKLPGGQYRKRAQLAHAHDVLQRIADGQLNPRELPESAELLARSEALPAQVATVVHLPLGQPRTAA
;
A
#
# COMPACT_ATOMS: atom_id res chain seq x y z
N MET A 1 7.78 -7.56 -15.14
CA MET A 1 6.63 -7.96 -14.31
C MET A 1 6.17 -6.75 -13.50
N ASN A 2 5.05 -6.13 -13.89
CA ASN A 2 4.44 -4.99 -13.18
C ASN A 2 3.58 -5.51 -12.02
N ASN A 3 4.20 -5.98 -10.94
CA ASN A 3 3.43 -6.38 -9.76
C ASN A 3 2.91 -5.14 -9.04
N ARG A 4 1.64 -4.82 -9.24
CA ARG A 4 0.90 -3.75 -8.57
C ARG A 4 -0.18 -4.35 -7.67
N PRO A 5 0.15 -4.77 -6.44
CA PRO A 5 -0.84 -5.34 -5.54
C PRO A 5 -2.01 -4.38 -5.25
N CYS A 6 -1.80 -3.07 -5.42
CA CYS A 6 -2.85 -2.07 -5.27
C CYS A 6 -3.95 -2.12 -6.33
N SER A 7 -3.69 -2.64 -7.52
CA SER A 7 -4.73 -2.75 -8.57
C SER A 7 -5.62 -3.98 -8.39
N LEU A 8 -5.31 -4.90 -7.47
CA LEU A 8 -6.10 -6.11 -7.25
C LEU A 8 -7.31 -5.87 -6.35
N GLU A 9 -7.24 -4.89 -5.45
CA GLU A 9 -8.30 -4.62 -4.48
C GLU A 9 -8.33 -3.12 -4.13
N PRO A 10 -8.75 -2.22 -5.06
CA PRO A 10 -8.65 -0.77 -4.88
C PRO A 10 -9.33 -0.23 -3.62
N ASP A 11 -10.46 -0.81 -3.23
CA ASP A 11 -11.25 -0.41 -2.05
C ASP A 11 -10.43 -0.49 -0.75
N LEU A 12 -9.48 -1.42 -0.67
CA LEU A 12 -8.56 -1.53 0.47
C LEU A 12 -7.65 -0.30 0.60
N TRP A 13 -7.32 0.35 -0.51
CA TRP A 13 -6.30 1.41 -0.60
C TRP A 13 -6.91 2.80 -0.51
N PHE A 14 -8.13 2.97 -1.02
CA PHE A 14 -8.77 4.29 -1.16
C PHE A 14 -10.02 4.45 -0.28
N GLY A 15 -10.48 3.39 0.37
CA GLY A 15 -11.67 3.40 1.24
C GLY A 15 -12.97 3.18 0.46
N TYR A 16 -14.08 3.15 1.20
CA TYR A 16 -15.43 3.03 0.64
C TYR A 16 -15.97 4.42 0.26
N ALA A 17 -16.81 4.50 -0.78
CA ALA A 17 -17.64 5.66 -1.04
C ALA A 17 -18.51 5.95 0.20
N ASP A 18 -18.61 7.22 0.59
CA ASP A 18 -19.22 7.67 1.85
C ASP A 18 -20.76 7.69 1.78
N ASP A 19 -21.36 6.63 1.24
CA ASP A 19 -22.73 6.68 0.75
C ASP A 19 -23.77 6.15 1.76
N ASP A 20 -23.32 5.50 2.85
CA ASP A 20 -24.22 4.95 3.87
C ASP A 20 -24.22 5.76 5.18
N ALA A 21 -25.39 5.93 5.79
CA ALA A 21 -25.63 6.67 7.04
C ALA A 21 -25.01 6.05 8.33
N SER A 22 -23.93 5.26 8.21
CA SER A 22 -23.24 4.64 9.34
C SER A 22 -22.45 5.65 10.18
N ASP A 23 -22.31 5.35 11.47
CA ASP A 23 -21.52 6.12 12.43
C ASP A 23 -20.10 6.43 11.91
N GLY A 24 -19.79 7.71 11.79
CA GLY A 24 -18.50 8.22 11.29
C GLY A 24 -17.29 7.74 12.09
N ALA A 25 -17.46 7.43 13.39
CA ALA A 25 -16.38 6.88 14.20
C ALA A 25 -16.08 5.42 13.84
N ALA A 26 -17.11 4.60 13.60
CA ALA A 26 -16.94 3.23 13.14
C ALA A 26 -16.29 3.18 11.75
N LYS A 27 -16.76 4.03 10.82
CA LYS A 27 -16.16 4.20 9.48
C LYS A 27 -14.68 4.59 9.56
N ALA A 28 -14.33 5.54 10.42
CA ALA A 28 -12.94 5.98 10.59
C ALA A 28 -12.03 4.84 11.08
N ARG A 29 -12.50 3.97 11.98
CA ARG A 29 -11.75 2.79 12.43
C ARG A 29 -11.54 1.78 11.31
N VAL A 30 -12.57 1.50 10.51
CA VAL A 30 -12.45 0.60 9.36
C VAL A 30 -11.44 1.15 8.36
N TYR A 31 -11.52 2.45 8.04
CA TYR A 31 -10.54 3.10 7.16
C TYR A 31 -9.11 3.02 7.73
N GLU A 32 -8.92 3.19 9.04
CA GLU A 32 -7.62 3.05 9.67
C GLU A 32 -7.05 1.62 9.53
N GLN A 33 -7.88 0.61 9.73
CA GLN A 33 -7.50 -0.79 9.58
C GLN A 33 -7.17 -1.12 8.11
N SER A 34 -8.01 -0.69 7.17
CA SER A 34 -7.78 -0.87 5.73
C SER A 34 -6.49 -0.21 5.29
N ALA A 35 -6.26 1.06 5.67
CA ALA A 35 -5.03 1.77 5.36
C ALA A 35 -3.80 1.08 5.96
N THR A 36 -3.88 0.59 7.20
CA THR A 36 -2.79 -0.17 7.82
C THR A 36 -2.46 -1.43 7.01
N ARG A 37 -3.48 -2.19 6.60
CA ARG A 37 -3.30 -3.40 5.78
C ARG A 37 -2.74 -3.08 4.39
N ALA A 38 -3.24 -2.04 3.73
CA ALA A 38 -2.74 -1.56 2.45
C ALA A 38 -1.26 -1.17 2.54
N ARG A 39 -0.87 -0.42 3.58
CA ARG A 39 0.53 -0.05 3.84
C ARG A 39 1.42 -1.28 3.98
N THR A 40 1.04 -2.26 4.79
CA THR A 40 1.81 -3.50 4.97
C THR A 40 1.99 -4.25 3.64
N ILE A 41 0.93 -4.38 2.84
CA ILE A 41 1.00 -5.02 1.53
C ILE A 41 1.94 -4.23 0.60
N CYS A 42 1.81 -2.90 0.55
CA CYS A 42 2.65 -2.03 -0.27
C CYS A 42 4.13 -2.23 0.06
N LEU A 43 4.48 -2.11 1.34
CA LEU A 43 5.85 -2.14 1.81
C LEU A 43 6.52 -3.49 1.56
N ARG A 44 5.77 -4.60 1.70
CA ARG A 44 6.30 -5.96 1.52
C ARG A 44 6.30 -6.44 0.08
N ARG A 45 5.30 -6.07 -0.73
CA ARG A 45 5.06 -6.72 -2.04
C ARG A 45 5.31 -5.82 -3.25
N CYS A 46 5.30 -4.50 -3.11
CA CYS A 46 5.64 -3.61 -4.22
C CYS A 46 7.17 -3.52 -4.40
N PRO A 47 7.67 -3.63 -5.64
CA PRO A 47 9.06 -3.28 -5.95
C PRO A 47 9.36 -1.82 -5.60
N LEU A 48 10.56 -1.53 -5.11
CA LEU A 48 10.94 -0.16 -4.69
C LEU A 48 10.82 0.85 -5.85
N ALA A 49 11.23 0.47 -7.07
CA ALA A 49 11.08 1.33 -8.24
C ALA A 49 9.61 1.69 -8.52
N GLN A 50 8.67 0.76 -8.30
CA GLN A 50 7.24 1.02 -8.45
C GLN A 50 6.69 1.89 -7.32
N GLN A 51 7.22 1.79 -6.11
CA GLN A 51 6.88 2.70 -5.00
C GLN A 51 7.31 4.13 -5.31
N ARG A 52 8.52 4.33 -5.87
CA ARG A 52 8.98 5.67 -6.30
C ARG A 52 8.08 6.28 -7.36
N ALA A 53 7.71 5.49 -8.37
CA ALA A 53 6.76 5.93 -9.41
C ALA A 53 5.36 6.24 -8.83
N CYS A 54 4.89 5.43 -7.88
CA CYS A 54 3.61 5.65 -7.19
C CYS A 54 3.63 6.93 -6.35
N ALA A 55 4.73 7.23 -5.66
CA ALA A 55 4.88 8.45 -4.90
C ALA A 55 4.87 9.70 -5.79
N ARG A 56 5.56 9.63 -6.94
CA ARG A 56 5.55 10.70 -7.94
C ARG A 56 4.13 10.98 -8.45
N ALA A 57 3.40 9.93 -8.83
CA ALA A 57 2.02 10.05 -9.30
C ALA A 57 1.10 10.69 -8.24
N ALA A 58 1.28 10.36 -6.96
CA ALA A 58 0.49 10.93 -5.88
C ALA A 58 0.71 12.44 -5.70
N VAL A 59 1.96 12.89 -5.77
CA VAL A 59 2.31 14.32 -5.66
C VAL A 59 1.85 15.08 -6.90
N GLU A 60 2.07 14.56 -8.10
CA GLU A 60 1.64 15.20 -9.35
C GLU A 60 0.11 15.27 -9.47
N GLY A 61 -0.60 14.26 -8.96
CA GLY A 61 -2.07 14.23 -8.92
C GLY A 61 -2.67 15.08 -7.81
N GLY A 62 -1.88 15.57 -6.85
CA GLY A 62 -2.40 16.30 -5.69
C GLY A 62 -3.28 15.42 -4.80
N GLU A 63 -2.99 14.11 -4.72
CA GLU A 63 -3.82 13.15 -4.03
C GLU A 63 -3.94 13.50 -2.55
N GLU A 64 -5.15 13.43 -1.98
CA GLU A 64 -5.37 13.83 -0.57
C GLU A 64 -5.72 12.64 0.34
N TYR A 65 -6.08 11.50 -0.26
CA TYR A 65 -6.62 10.33 0.41
C TYR A 65 -5.92 9.02 -0.02
N GLY A 66 -6.18 7.97 0.74
CA GLY A 66 -5.67 6.63 0.47
C GLY A 66 -4.22 6.39 0.88
N VAL A 67 -3.65 5.28 0.37
CA VAL A 67 -2.28 4.85 0.65
C VAL A 67 -1.45 4.85 -0.64
N TRP A 68 -0.37 5.63 -0.63
CA TRP A 68 0.52 5.83 -1.78
C TRP A 68 1.95 5.51 -1.38
N ALA A 69 2.62 4.63 -2.12
CA ALA A 69 3.99 4.19 -1.84
C ALA A 69 4.23 3.71 -0.38
N GLY A 70 3.18 3.28 0.34
CA GLY A 70 3.25 2.88 1.75
C GLY A 70 3.03 4.02 2.75
N VAL A 71 2.77 5.24 2.29
CA VAL A 71 2.38 6.42 3.09
C VAL A 71 0.86 6.58 3.05
N LYS A 72 0.24 6.77 4.21
CA LYS A 72 -1.20 7.07 4.31
C LYS A 72 -1.42 8.58 4.26
N LEU A 73 -2.35 9.01 3.43
CA LEU A 73 -2.76 10.40 3.37
C LEU A 73 -3.92 10.70 4.34
N PRO A 74 -3.92 11.87 5.00
CA PRO A 74 -4.85 12.17 6.09
C PRO A 74 -6.26 12.63 5.65
N GLY A 75 -6.48 12.85 4.34
CA GLY A 75 -7.69 13.41 3.75
C GLY A 75 -7.65 14.94 3.61
N GLY A 76 -8.49 15.50 2.74
CA GLY A 76 -8.60 16.95 2.44
C GLY A 76 -9.27 17.81 3.52
N GLN A 77 -9.30 17.35 4.79
CA GLN A 77 -9.86 18.16 5.88
C GLN A 77 -8.94 19.36 6.17
N TYR A 78 -9.46 20.59 6.13
CA TYR A 78 -8.67 21.82 6.32
C TYR A 78 -7.78 21.81 7.57
N ARG A 79 -8.29 21.28 8.70
CA ARG A 79 -7.53 21.15 9.96
C ARG A 79 -6.31 20.23 9.86
N LYS A 80 -6.26 19.35 8.86
CA LYS A 80 -5.17 18.40 8.60
C LYS A 80 -4.26 18.84 7.45
N ARG A 81 -4.43 20.02 6.87
CA ARG A 81 -3.64 20.51 5.72
C ARG A 81 -2.12 20.43 5.95
N ALA A 82 -1.66 20.70 7.17
CA ALA A 82 -0.24 20.62 7.52
C ALA A 82 0.26 19.16 7.52
N GLN A 83 -0.58 18.22 7.95
CA GLN A 83 -0.28 16.79 7.91
C GLN A 83 -0.27 16.29 6.47
N LEU A 84 -1.19 16.78 5.62
CA LEU A 84 -1.22 16.44 4.20
C LEU A 84 0.04 16.96 3.49
N ALA A 85 0.41 18.22 3.71
CA ALA A 85 1.63 18.81 3.16
C ALA A 85 2.88 18.04 3.60
N HIS A 86 2.94 17.62 4.87
CA HIS A 86 4.03 16.78 5.35
C HIS A 86 4.06 15.40 4.66
N ALA A 87 2.91 14.76 4.47
CA ALA A 87 2.84 13.48 3.77
C ALA A 87 3.28 13.62 2.31
N HIS A 88 2.93 14.72 1.63
CA HIS A 88 3.40 15.04 0.28
C HIS A 88 4.92 15.27 0.22
N ASP A 89 5.51 15.95 1.20
CA ASP A 89 6.97 16.11 1.29
C ASP A 89 7.66 14.75 1.41
N VAL A 90 7.14 13.85 2.26
CA VAL A 90 7.66 12.48 2.37
C VAL A 90 7.54 11.73 1.05
N LEU A 91 6.40 11.82 0.35
CA LEU A 91 6.20 11.21 -0.96
C LEU A 91 7.16 11.78 -2.01
N GLN A 92 7.40 13.08 -2.01
CA GLN A 92 8.36 13.71 -2.92
C GLN A 92 9.77 13.15 -2.70
N ARG A 93 10.22 13.05 -1.45
CA ARG A 93 11.53 12.48 -1.11
C ARG A 93 11.65 11.00 -1.49
N ILE A 94 10.55 10.23 -1.40
CA ILE A 94 10.48 8.85 -1.90
C ILE A 94 10.59 8.84 -3.43
N ALA A 95 9.84 9.70 -4.12
CA ALA A 95 9.83 9.80 -5.58
C ALA A 95 11.21 10.13 -6.15
N ASP A 96 11.97 10.96 -5.44
CA ASP A 96 13.35 11.34 -5.80
C ASP A 96 14.39 10.31 -5.33
N GLY A 97 13.96 9.26 -4.66
CA GLY A 97 14.83 8.19 -4.16
C GLY A 97 15.72 8.58 -2.98
N GLN A 98 15.47 9.75 -2.38
CA GLN A 98 16.16 10.27 -1.19
C GLN A 98 15.69 9.56 0.08
N LEU A 99 14.52 8.91 0.03
CA LEU A 99 13.94 8.20 1.15
C LEU A 99 13.43 6.83 0.70
N ASN A 100 13.75 5.79 1.47
CA ASN A 100 13.19 4.46 1.30
C ASN A 100 11.91 4.34 2.16
N PRO A 101 10.73 4.06 1.57
CA PRO A 101 9.47 3.97 2.33
C PRO A 101 9.50 2.97 3.49
N ARG A 102 10.34 1.94 3.40
CA ARG A 102 10.51 0.90 4.43
C ARG A 102 11.32 1.37 5.63
N GLU A 103 12.08 2.44 5.49
CA GLU A 103 12.96 3.00 6.54
C GLU A 103 12.29 4.14 7.31
N LEU A 104 11.10 4.57 6.90
CA LEU A 104 10.28 5.49 7.71
C LEU A 104 10.00 4.87 9.08
N PRO A 105 10.10 5.63 10.19
CA PRO A 105 9.86 5.10 11.53
C PRO A 105 8.52 4.34 11.65
N GLU A 106 7.43 4.96 11.16
CA GLU A 106 6.10 4.39 11.18
C GLU A 106 5.93 3.15 10.29
N SER A 107 6.77 3.01 9.25
CA SER A 107 6.77 1.84 8.36
C SER A 107 7.60 0.71 8.95
N ALA A 108 8.75 1.02 9.55
CA ALA A 108 9.59 0.05 10.24
C ALA A 108 8.85 -0.60 11.42
N GLU A 109 8.17 0.21 12.23
CA GLU A 109 7.30 -0.28 13.31
C GLU A 109 6.18 -1.19 12.79
N LEU A 110 5.52 -0.79 11.70
CA LEU A 110 4.44 -1.57 11.08
C LEU A 110 4.95 -2.92 10.55
N LEU A 111 6.11 -2.92 9.90
CA LEU A 111 6.73 -4.13 9.35
C LEU A 111 7.13 -5.10 10.46
N ALA A 112 7.74 -4.59 11.54
CA ALA A 112 8.15 -5.38 12.70
C ALA A 112 6.93 -6.04 13.39
N ARG A 113 5.85 -5.29 13.62
CA ARG A 113 4.60 -5.84 14.18
C ARG A 113 3.99 -6.92 13.30
N SER A 114 4.12 -6.78 11.98
CA SER A 114 3.55 -7.70 11.00
C SER A 114 4.37 -8.99 10.82
N GLU A 115 5.64 -9.03 11.24
CA GLU A 115 6.46 -10.27 11.25
C GLU A 115 6.02 -11.24 12.34
N ALA A 116 5.41 -10.74 13.42
CA ALA A 116 4.88 -11.57 14.50
C ALA A 116 3.58 -12.33 14.12
N LEU A 117 2.97 -12.02 12.97
CA LEU A 117 1.82 -12.77 12.44
C LEU A 117 2.34 -13.95 11.62
N PRO A 118 1.85 -15.19 11.84
CA PRO A 118 2.37 -16.37 11.15
C PRO A 118 2.27 -16.19 9.63
N ALA A 119 3.42 -16.28 8.96
CA ALA A 119 3.51 -16.16 7.52
C ALA A 119 2.64 -17.24 6.86
N GLN A 120 1.71 -16.82 6.01
CA GLN A 120 0.88 -17.73 5.23
C GLN A 120 1.81 -18.56 4.36
N VAL A 121 1.85 -19.87 4.61
CA VAL A 121 2.75 -20.81 3.93
C VAL A 121 2.39 -20.82 2.45
N ALA A 122 3.28 -20.30 1.60
CA ALA A 122 3.10 -20.36 0.16
C ALA A 122 3.22 -21.83 -0.28
N THR A 123 2.12 -22.42 -0.75
CA THR A 123 2.12 -23.77 -1.31
C THR A 123 2.78 -23.73 -2.69
N VAL A 124 3.97 -24.30 -2.80
CA VAL A 124 4.64 -24.53 -4.09
C VAL A 124 4.04 -25.79 -4.71
N VAL A 125 3.35 -25.63 -5.85
CA VAL A 125 2.87 -26.76 -6.65
C VAL A 125 3.88 -27.04 -7.75
N HIS A 126 4.56 -28.18 -7.68
CA HIS A 126 5.41 -28.66 -8.77
C HIS A 126 4.55 -29.38 -9.81
N LEU A 127 4.40 -28.82 -11.02
CA LEU A 127 3.82 -29.53 -12.15
C LEU A 127 4.90 -30.44 -12.79
N PRO A 128 4.66 -31.76 -12.91
CA PRO A 128 5.53 -32.61 -13.71
C PRO A 128 5.33 -32.29 -15.20
N LEU A 129 6.42 -31.94 -15.89
CA LEU A 129 6.43 -31.84 -17.35
C LEU A 129 6.27 -33.25 -17.92
N GLY A 130 5.15 -33.51 -18.59
CA GLY A 130 4.82 -34.81 -19.17
C GLY A 130 5.88 -35.32 -20.13
N GLN A 131 6.20 -36.61 -20.06
CA GLN A 131 7.15 -37.28 -20.94
C GLN A 131 6.68 -37.22 -22.41
N PRO A 132 7.58 -37.01 -23.39
CA PRO A 132 7.25 -37.11 -24.79
C PRO A 132 6.87 -38.56 -25.13
N ARG A 133 5.67 -38.75 -25.66
CA ARG A 133 5.22 -40.04 -26.22
C ARG A 133 6.00 -40.28 -27.51
N THR A 134 6.89 -41.27 -27.53
CA THR A 134 7.44 -41.84 -28.76
C THR A 134 6.30 -42.54 -29.50
N ALA A 135 5.99 -42.07 -30.71
CA ALA A 135 5.16 -42.79 -31.66
C ALA A 135 5.97 -43.93 -32.28
N ALA A 136 5.35 -45.12 -32.39
CA ALA A 136 5.87 -46.29 -33.09
C ALA A 136 5.18 -46.41 -34.46
#